data_AF-A0A843V3T3-F1
#
_entry.id   AF-A0A843V3T3-F1
#
_cell.length_a   1.000
_cell.length_b   1.000
_cell.length_c   1.000
_cell.angle_alpha   90.00
_cell.angle_beta   90.00
_cell.angle_gamma   90.00
#
_symmetry.space_group_name_H-M   'P 1'
#
loop_
_entity.id
_entity.type
_entity.pdbx_description
1 polymer ?
#
loop_
_entity_poly.entity_id
_entity_poly.type
_entity_poly.pdbx_seq_one_letter_code
_entity_poly.pdbx_strand_id
1 'polypeptide(L)'
;LAFGHLLPFLQLSKSLASRGHRVSFLSTPCNLQRLPRIPPSMSHLITLVELPFPSADTRLPHGAEATSDIQPADNHHLKAAFDTLEALFSAFLNSTTPPPNWVIHDFTAHWMLRVAAPRGLPCAYLSVFQPSAMAFWGPLAKLIGDVPGTGCLQKRPTDFMVSPPWTASVRNASAVAYRLHEAQGIFQRKEKSSGVSDAQRMGITLESVQVVLVCTCPEVNSDWLQLLCKLYGKPIQLRSHLE
;
A
#
# COMPACT_ATOMS: atom_id res chain seq x y z
N LEU A 1 -0.46 8.32 -4.97
CA LEU A 1 0.85 8.66 -5.59
C LEU A 1 1.13 7.92 -6.91
N ALA A 2 0.72 6.66 -7.09
CA ALA A 2 0.99 5.92 -8.33
C ALA A 2 -0.30 5.38 -8.96
N PHE A 3 -0.45 5.49 -10.28
CA PHE A 3 -1.67 5.02 -10.98
C PHE A 3 -1.87 3.51 -10.89
N GLY A 4 -0.79 2.74 -10.77
CA GLY A 4 -0.86 1.30 -10.48
C GLY A 4 -1.52 0.98 -9.13
N HIS A 5 -1.56 1.95 -8.21
CA HIS A 5 -2.26 1.83 -6.93
C HIS A 5 -3.62 2.54 -6.97
N LEU A 6 -3.69 3.77 -7.51
CA LEU A 6 -4.93 4.55 -7.55
C LEU A 6 -6.06 3.86 -8.34
N LEU A 7 -5.73 3.21 -9.47
CA LEU A 7 -6.75 2.58 -10.31
C LEU A 7 -7.40 1.36 -9.64
N PRO A 8 -6.68 0.39 -9.04
CA PRO A 8 -7.30 -0.67 -8.25
C PRO A 8 -8.18 -0.16 -7.10
N PHE A 9 -7.76 0.89 -6.39
CA PHE A 9 -8.58 1.51 -5.35
C PHE A 9 -9.86 2.10 -5.94
N LEU A 10 -9.78 2.79 -7.08
CA LEU A 10 -10.96 3.35 -7.75
C LEU A 10 -11.93 2.26 -8.22
N GLN A 11 -11.42 1.11 -8.69
CA GLN A 11 -12.25 -0.04 -9.03
C GLN A 11 -12.94 -0.63 -7.79
N LEU A 12 -12.23 -0.73 -6.67
CA LEU A 12 -12.84 -1.14 -5.40
C LEU A 12 -13.93 -0.14 -4.97
N SER A 13 -13.70 1.17 -5.09
CA SER A 13 -14.70 2.19 -4.77
C SER A 13 -15.97 2.03 -5.61
N LYS A 14 -15.85 1.74 -6.91
CA LYS A 14 -16.98 1.47 -7.79
C LYS A 14 -17.72 0.20 -7.39
N SER A 15 -16.99 -0.85 -7.03
CA SER A 15 -17.58 -2.09 -6.55
C SER A 15 -18.40 -1.88 -5.26
N LEU A 16 -17.83 -1.19 -4.29
CA LEU A 16 -18.51 -0.87 -3.03
C LEU A 16 -19.75 0.00 -3.27
N ALA A 17 -19.65 1.00 -4.14
CA ALA A 17 -20.79 1.85 -4.52
C ALA A 17 -21.89 1.04 -5.21
N SER A 18 -21.57 0.06 -6.05
CA SER A 18 -22.59 -0.79 -6.70
C SER A 18 -23.44 -1.60 -5.69
N ARG A 19 -22.93 -1.78 -4.46
CA ARG A 19 -23.62 -2.42 -3.33
C ARG A 19 -24.34 -1.44 -2.41
N GLY A 20 -24.36 -0.15 -2.75
CA GLY A 20 -24.99 0.89 -1.94
C GLY A 20 -24.09 1.49 -0.84
N HIS A 21 -22.79 1.16 -0.79
CA HIS A 21 -21.87 1.81 0.14
C HIS A 21 -21.49 3.21 -0.33
N ARG A 22 -21.43 4.16 0.60
CA ARG A 22 -20.90 5.51 0.34
C ARG A 22 -19.38 5.48 0.47
N VAL A 23 -18.68 6.06 -0.49
CA VAL A 23 -17.23 6.06 -0.60
C VAL A 23 -16.72 7.47 -0.77
N SER A 24 -15.84 7.90 0.14
CA SER A 24 -14.98 9.05 -0.07
C SER A 24 -13.64 8.57 -0.61
N PHE A 25 -13.30 8.93 -1.84
CA PHE A 25 -12.02 8.59 -2.47
C PHE A 25 -11.07 9.78 -2.34
N LEU A 26 -10.06 9.63 -1.48
CA LEU A 26 -9.13 10.71 -1.14
C LEU A 26 -7.84 10.58 -1.96
N SER A 27 -7.42 11.66 -2.60
CA SER A 27 -6.11 11.79 -3.24
C SER A 27 -5.80 13.27 -3.47
N THR A 28 -4.61 13.55 -4.00
CA THR A 28 -4.19 14.91 -4.33
C THR A 28 -4.87 15.43 -5.62
N PRO A 29 -5.00 16.76 -5.82
CA PRO A 29 -5.74 17.34 -6.94
C PRO A 29 -5.26 16.87 -8.33
N CYS A 30 -3.96 16.90 -8.62
CA CYS A 30 -3.44 16.48 -9.93
C CYS A 30 -3.64 14.99 -10.18
N ASN A 31 -3.60 14.16 -9.13
CA ASN A 31 -3.93 12.74 -9.24
C ASN A 31 -5.41 12.55 -9.57
N LEU A 32 -6.33 13.23 -8.86
CA LEU A 32 -7.78 13.09 -9.07
C LEU A 32 -8.22 13.53 -10.46
N GLN A 33 -7.66 14.63 -10.98
CA GLN A 33 -7.96 15.13 -12.33
C GLN A 33 -7.61 14.15 -13.44
N ARG A 34 -6.62 13.28 -13.19
CA ARG A 34 -6.13 12.27 -14.14
C ARG A 34 -6.83 10.91 -13.99
N LEU A 35 -7.75 10.75 -13.05
CA LEU A 35 -8.49 9.50 -12.89
C LEU A 35 -9.63 9.39 -13.92
N PRO A 36 -10.02 8.16 -14.30
CA PRO A 36 -11.25 7.92 -15.04
C PRO A 36 -12.45 8.51 -14.31
N ARG A 37 -13.36 9.15 -15.04
CA ARG A 37 -14.57 9.74 -14.47
C ARG A 37 -15.43 8.69 -13.76
N ILE A 38 -16.11 9.13 -12.70
CA ILE A 38 -17.12 8.32 -12.02
C ILE A 38 -18.37 8.24 -12.92
N PRO A 39 -18.95 7.04 -13.13
CA PRO A 39 -20.21 6.91 -13.86
C PRO A 39 -21.32 7.74 -13.19
N PRO A 40 -22.19 8.44 -13.96
CA PRO A 40 -23.28 9.22 -13.39
C PRO A 40 -24.22 8.43 -12.46
N SER A 41 -24.40 7.14 -12.73
CA SER A 41 -25.20 6.24 -11.89
C SER A 41 -24.63 6.04 -10.47
N MET A 42 -23.34 6.29 -10.25
CA MET A 42 -22.64 6.10 -8.97
C MET A 42 -22.20 7.42 -8.32
N SER A 43 -22.46 8.57 -8.94
CA SER A 43 -21.98 9.88 -8.47
C SER A 43 -22.52 10.29 -7.09
N HIS A 44 -23.70 9.78 -6.72
CA HIS A 44 -24.30 10.00 -5.41
C HIS A 44 -23.68 9.15 -4.29
N LEU A 45 -22.89 8.11 -4.64
CA LEU A 45 -22.24 7.22 -3.69
C LEU A 45 -20.73 7.41 -3.62
N ILE A 46 -20.09 7.94 -4.67
CA ILE A 46 -18.64 8.18 -4.70
C ILE A 46 -18.34 9.67 -4.72
N THR A 47 -17.70 10.16 -3.67
CA THR A 47 -17.20 11.53 -3.57
C THR A 47 -15.69 11.52 -3.72
N LEU A 48 -15.16 12.25 -4.72
CA LEU A 48 -13.73 12.50 -4.82
C LEU A 48 -13.37 13.66 -3.88
N VAL A 49 -12.40 13.45 -3.00
CA VAL A 49 -12.00 14.42 -1.98
C VAL A 49 -10.54 14.78 -2.19
N GLU A 50 -10.29 16.06 -2.45
CA GLU A 50 -8.96 16.60 -2.68
C GLU A 50 -8.23 16.82 -1.35
N LEU A 51 -7.01 16.28 -1.25
CA LEU A 51 -6.04 16.61 -0.21
C LEU A 51 -4.94 17.47 -0.84
N PRO A 52 -4.91 18.79 -0.60
CA PRO A 52 -3.92 19.68 -1.20
C PRO A 52 -2.49 19.20 -0.94
N PHE A 53 -1.75 18.92 -2.01
CA PHE A 53 -0.38 18.45 -1.90
C PHE A 53 0.55 19.61 -1.52
N PRO A 54 1.47 19.42 -0.56
CA PRO A 54 2.42 20.47 -0.20
C PRO A 54 3.41 20.71 -1.36
N SER A 55 3.18 21.75 -2.15
CA SER A 55 4.03 22.06 -3.32
C SER A 55 5.21 22.98 -2.98
N ALA A 56 5.11 23.79 -1.92
CA ALA A 56 6.02 24.90 -1.67
C ALA A 56 7.38 24.52 -1.06
N ASP A 57 7.51 23.33 -0.45
CA ASP A 57 8.69 22.96 0.35
C ASP A 57 9.28 21.60 -0.05
N THR A 58 9.04 21.21 -1.31
CA THR A 58 9.48 19.91 -1.83
C THR A 58 10.55 20.11 -2.89
N ARG A 59 11.55 19.23 -2.94
CA ARG A 59 12.53 19.17 -4.06
C ARG A 59 11.90 18.61 -5.35
N LEU A 60 10.59 18.72 -5.49
CA LEU A 60 9.81 18.16 -6.59
C LEU A 60 9.50 19.26 -7.61
N PRO A 61 9.37 18.91 -8.90
CA PRO A 61 8.85 19.83 -9.90
C PRO A 61 7.46 20.36 -9.53
N HIS A 62 7.14 21.58 -9.95
CA HIS A 62 5.82 22.17 -9.73
C HIS A 62 4.71 21.28 -10.33
N GLY A 63 3.71 20.93 -9.53
CA GLY A 63 2.59 20.07 -9.93
C GLY A 63 2.92 18.56 -9.98
N ALA A 64 4.11 18.14 -9.56
CA ALA A 64 4.48 16.73 -9.48
C ALA A 64 3.88 16.08 -8.22
N GLU A 65 2.73 15.44 -8.39
CA GLU A 65 2.02 14.74 -7.30
C GLU A 65 1.95 13.21 -7.54
N ALA A 66 2.48 12.74 -8.66
CA ALA A 66 2.53 11.33 -9.00
C ALA A 66 3.96 10.85 -9.30
N THR A 67 4.17 9.55 -9.07
CA THR A 67 5.43 8.86 -9.43
C THR A 67 5.76 8.92 -10.92
N SER A 68 4.77 9.15 -11.79
CA SER A 68 4.98 9.35 -13.24
C SER A 68 5.57 10.71 -13.59
N ASP A 69 5.56 11.66 -12.65
CA ASP A 69 5.91 13.06 -12.90
C ASP A 69 7.37 13.35 -12.54
N ILE A 70 8.08 12.35 -11.99
CA ILE A 70 9.43 12.49 -11.42
C ILE A 70 10.33 11.32 -11.80
N GLN A 71 11.64 11.50 -11.62
CA GLN A 71 12.59 10.41 -11.77
C GLN A 71 12.50 9.45 -10.56
N PRO A 72 12.78 8.14 -10.75
CA PRO A 72 12.71 7.18 -9.65
C PRO A 72 13.55 7.53 -8.43
N ALA A 73 14.67 8.24 -8.62
CA ALA A 73 15.53 8.72 -7.54
C ALA A 73 14.83 9.72 -6.62
N ASP A 74 13.85 10.46 -7.12
CA ASP A 74 13.13 11.51 -6.38
C ASP A 74 11.88 11.00 -5.66
N ASN A 75 11.55 9.70 -5.77
CA ASN A 75 10.37 9.10 -5.13
C ASN A 75 10.32 9.33 -3.61
N HIS A 76 11.48 9.40 -2.95
CA HIS A 76 11.56 9.66 -1.51
C HIS A 76 11.04 11.06 -1.14
N HIS A 77 11.30 12.08 -1.99
CA HIS A 77 10.73 13.42 -1.80
C HIS A 77 9.20 13.39 -1.94
N LEU A 78 8.67 12.64 -2.92
CA LEU A 78 7.23 12.50 -3.13
C LEU A 78 6.54 11.83 -1.94
N LYS A 79 7.15 10.79 -1.36
CA LYS A 79 6.62 10.11 -0.17
C LYS A 79 6.71 10.99 1.08
N ALA A 80 7.80 11.72 1.27
CA ALA A 80 7.93 12.66 2.39
C ALA A 80 6.86 13.75 2.33
N ALA A 81 6.58 14.29 1.14
CA ALA A 81 5.49 15.23 0.92
C ALA A 81 4.11 14.59 1.16
N PHE A 82 3.92 13.34 0.75
CA PHE A 82 2.69 12.60 1.05
C PHE A 82 2.48 12.37 2.55
N ASP A 83 3.55 12.20 3.33
CA ASP A 83 3.45 11.99 4.78
C ASP A 83 2.88 13.21 5.51
N THR A 84 3.08 14.42 4.98
CA THR A 84 2.49 15.63 5.58
C THR A 84 0.98 15.71 5.39
N LEU A 85 0.39 14.88 4.51
CA LEU A 85 -1.06 14.78 4.34
C LEU A 85 -1.75 14.16 5.55
N GLU A 86 -1.01 13.59 6.52
CA GLU A 86 -1.53 13.05 7.78
C GLU A 86 -2.49 14.05 8.47
N ALA A 87 -2.07 15.32 8.58
CA ALA A 87 -2.86 16.35 9.25
C ALA A 87 -4.15 16.68 8.49
N LEU A 88 -4.08 16.77 7.15
CA LEU A 88 -5.24 17.06 6.30
C LEU A 88 -6.24 15.90 6.32
N PHE A 89 -5.75 14.66 6.28
CA PHE A 89 -6.59 13.47 6.41
C PHE A 89 -7.25 13.40 7.79
N SER A 90 -6.52 13.70 8.86
CA SER A 90 -7.06 13.78 10.23
C SER A 90 -8.16 14.84 10.35
N ALA A 91 -7.96 16.01 9.74
CA ALA A 91 -8.95 17.08 9.69
C ALA A 91 -10.21 16.65 8.91
N PHE A 92 -10.03 15.98 7.76
CA PHE A 92 -11.13 15.41 6.99
C PHE A 92 -11.95 14.42 7.80
N LEU A 93 -11.32 13.50 8.54
CA LEU A 93 -12.07 12.57 9.40
C LEU A 93 -12.87 13.27 10.50
N ASN A 94 -12.38 14.41 11.02
CA ASN A 94 -13.10 15.19 12.03
C ASN A 94 -14.30 15.96 11.46
N SER A 95 -14.24 16.37 10.19
CA SER A 95 -15.33 17.10 9.55
C SER A 95 -16.36 16.18 8.86
N THR A 96 -15.99 14.94 8.58
CA THR A 96 -16.85 13.98 7.88
C THR A 96 -17.98 13.49 8.78
N THR A 97 -19.23 13.75 8.38
CA THR A 97 -20.44 13.29 9.08
C THR A 97 -21.40 12.58 8.10
N PRO A 98 -21.86 11.36 8.40
CA PRO A 98 -21.44 10.50 9.52
C PRO A 98 -19.98 10.06 9.36
N PRO A 99 -19.29 9.68 10.47
CA PRO A 99 -17.94 9.14 10.37
C PRO A 99 -17.92 7.88 9.48
N PRO A 100 -16.83 7.65 8.73
CA PRO A 100 -16.71 6.44 7.92
C PRO A 100 -16.72 5.19 8.81
N ASN A 101 -17.19 4.06 8.28
CA ASN A 101 -17.15 2.79 9.00
C ASN A 101 -15.78 2.10 8.90
N TRP A 102 -15.04 2.36 7.83
CA TRP A 102 -13.75 1.75 7.52
C TRP A 102 -12.86 2.72 6.74
N VAL A 103 -11.55 2.57 6.87
CA VAL A 103 -10.56 3.16 5.97
C VAL A 103 -9.83 2.06 5.23
N ILE A 104 -9.83 2.14 3.90
CA ILE A 104 -9.03 1.24 3.06
C ILE A 104 -7.88 2.07 2.49
N HIS A 105 -6.65 1.69 2.78
CA HIS A 105 -5.48 2.49 2.41
C HIS A 105 -4.33 1.66 1.86
N ASP A 106 -3.42 2.35 1.20
CA ASP A 106 -2.17 1.81 0.67
C ASP A 106 -1.07 1.82 1.75
N PHE A 107 -0.01 1.04 1.55
CA PHE A 107 1.13 1.00 2.46
C PHE A 107 1.87 2.34 2.57
N THR A 108 1.77 3.20 1.54
CA THR A 108 2.39 4.53 1.55
C THR A 108 1.93 5.35 2.76
N ALA A 109 0.65 5.24 3.13
CA ALA A 109 0.05 5.91 4.28
C ALA A 109 0.33 5.17 5.60
N HIS A 110 1.59 4.90 5.89
CA HIS A 110 2.02 4.20 7.10
C HIS A 110 1.58 4.90 8.42
N TRP A 111 1.35 6.22 8.36
CA TRP A 111 0.82 7.02 9.46
C TRP A 111 -0.68 6.80 9.73
N MET A 112 -1.39 6.02 8.91
CA MET A 112 -2.86 5.86 8.99
C MET A 112 -3.32 5.43 10.38
N LEU A 113 -2.61 4.51 11.05
CA LEU A 113 -2.97 4.04 12.39
C LEU A 113 -3.03 5.18 13.41
N ARG A 114 -2.07 6.11 13.36
CA ARG A 114 -1.99 7.25 14.29
C ARG A 114 -3.21 8.15 14.16
N VAL A 115 -3.83 8.16 12.99
CA VAL A 115 -5.04 8.95 12.73
C VAL A 115 -6.32 8.14 12.99
N ALA A 116 -6.38 6.88 12.61
CA ALA A 116 -7.59 6.07 12.72
C ALA A 116 -7.83 5.51 14.14
N ALA A 117 -6.77 5.08 14.84
CA ALA A 117 -6.90 4.43 16.15
C ALA A 117 -7.53 5.31 17.24
N PRO A 118 -7.19 6.61 17.38
CA PRO A 118 -7.85 7.48 18.37
C PRO A 118 -9.34 7.65 18.14
N ARG A 119 -9.85 7.32 16.94
CA ARG A 119 -11.25 7.40 16.53
C ARG A 119 -11.96 6.05 16.57
N GLY A 120 -11.27 4.97 16.97
CA GLY A 120 -11.81 3.61 16.93
C GLY A 120 -12.16 3.13 15.52
N LEU A 121 -11.54 3.71 14.49
CA LEU A 121 -11.87 3.46 13.08
C LEU A 121 -11.05 2.27 12.56
N PRO A 122 -11.69 1.17 12.12
CA PRO A 122 -10.96 0.04 11.58
C PRO A 122 -10.36 0.35 10.20
N CYS A 123 -9.19 -0.25 9.94
CA CYS A 123 -8.42 -0.08 8.73
C CYS A 123 -8.21 -1.41 8.00
N ALA A 124 -8.23 -1.34 6.67
CA ALA A 124 -7.85 -2.42 5.77
C ALA A 124 -6.71 -1.98 4.85
N TYR A 125 -5.75 -2.87 4.62
CA TYR A 125 -4.71 -2.65 3.60
C TYR A 125 -5.15 -3.31 2.30
N LEU A 126 -5.31 -2.55 1.21
CA LEU A 126 -5.46 -3.13 -0.12
C LEU A 126 -4.10 -3.24 -0.79
N SER A 127 -3.60 -4.47 -0.89
CA SER A 127 -2.39 -4.77 -1.63
C SER A 127 -2.68 -4.92 -3.12
N VAL A 128 -1.91 -4.20 -3.93
CA VAL A 128 -1.85 -4.38 -5.39
C VAL A 128 -0.76 -5.36 -5.82
N PHE A 129 0.01 -5.88 -4.87
CA PHE A 129 1.06 -6.86 -5.12
C PHE A 129 0.51 -8.29 -5.09
N GLN A 130 1.16 -9.17 -5.86
CA GLN A 130 0.83 -10.60 -5.82
C GLN A 130 1.21 -11.22 -4.47
N PRO A 131 0.45 -12.22 -3.98
CA PRO A 131 0.74 -12.86 -2.70
C PRO A 131 2.15 -13.44 -2.59
N SER A 132 2.70 -13.97 -3.69
CA SER A 132 4.07 -14.50 -3.74
C SER A 132 5.13 -13.43 -3.50
N ALA A 133 4.95 -12.22 -4.06
CA ALA A 133 5.86 -11.10 -3.84
C ALA A 133 5.80 -10.61 -2.39
N MET A 134 4.60 -10.50 -1.83
CA MET A 134 4.38 -10.15 -0.43
C MET A 134 5.05 -11.16 0.52
N ALA A 135 4.89 -12.45 0.23
CA ALA A 135 5.52 -13.52 0.98
C ALA A 135 7.05 -13.49 0.84
N PHE A 136 7.57 -13.13 -0.34
CA PHE A 136 9.01 -13.00 -0.57
C PHE A 136 9.66 -11.93 0.31
N TRP A 137 8.99 -10.80 0.54
CA TRP A 137 9.52 -9.75 1.43
C TRP A 137 9.55 -10.18 2.90
N GLY A 138 8.60 -11.03 3.30
CA GLY A 138 8.65 -11.78 4.54
C GLY A 138 7.70 -11.27 5.63
N PRO A 139 7.88 -11.75 6.87
CA PRO A 139 6.98 -11.44 7.99
C PRO A 139 7.11 -9.99 8.45
N LEU A 140 6.10 -9.50 9.18
CA LEU A 140 6.03 -8.12 9.70
C LEU A 140 7.32 -7.71 10.42
N ALA A 141 7.81 -8.56 11.32
CA ALA A 141 8.99 -8.28 12.13
C ALA A 141 10.24 -7.99 11.27
N LYS A 142 10.34 -8.63 10.10
CA LYS A 142 11.43 -8.37 9.13
C LYS A 142 11.22 -7.06 8.38
N LEU A 143 9.98 -6.73 8.04
CA LEU A 143 9.63 -5.50 7.32
C LEU A 143 9.85 -4.25 8.18
N ILE A 144 9.52 -4.31 9.47
CA ILE A 144 9.68 -3.21 10.43
C ILE A 144 11.17 -3.02 10.81
N GLY A 145 11.95 -4.10 10.83
CA GLY A 145 13.40 -4.07 11.02
C GLY A 145 13.88 -4.41 12.44
N ASP A 146 12.98 -4.79 13.35
CA ASP A 146 13.24 -4.88 14.80
C ASP A 146 13.54 -6.29 15.34
N VAL A 147 14.24 -7.14 14.59
CA VAL A 147 14.63 -8.47 15.11
C VAL A 147 16.14 -8.62 15.26
N PRO A 148 16.68 -8.47 16.49
CA PRO A 148 18.03 -8.92 16.82
C PRO A 148 18.19 -10.41 16.49
N GLY A 149 19.27 -10.77 15.79
CA GLY A 149 19.63 -12.17 15.52
C GLY A 149 19.01 -12.85 14.30
N THR A 150 18.02 -12.25 13.61
CA THR A 150 17.50 -12.86 12.36
C THR A 150 18.19 -12.37 11.10
N GLY A 151 18.90 -11.24 11.16
CA GLY A 151 19.61 -10.66 10.01
C GLY A 151 18.65 -10.27 8.88
N CYS A 152 18.77 -9.06 8.36
CA CYS A 152 18.13 -8.75 7.08
C CYS A 152 18.70 -9.73 6.03
N LEU A 153 17.94 -10.76 5.60
CA LEU A 153 18.39 -11.71 4.56
C LEU A 153 18.55 -11.03 3.17
N GLN A 154 18.59 -9.71 3.10
CA GLN A 154 18.52 -8.89 1.90
C GLN A 154 19.48 -7.70 2.01
N LYS A 155 20.72 -7.98 2.44
CA LYS A 155 21.79 -6.98 2.63
C LYS A 155 22.54 -6.70 1.34
N ARG A 156 22.49 -7.62 0.38
CA ARG A 156 23.11 -7.53 -0.93
C ARG A 156 22.09 -7.86 -2.01
N PRO A 157 22.27 -7.38 -3.25
CA PRO A 157 21.43 -7.78 -4.38
C PRO A 157 21.30 -9.31 -4.51
N THR A 158 22.40 -10.04 -4.35
CA THR A 158 22.42 -11.52 -4.47
C THR A 158 21.49 -12.23 -3.49
N ASP A 159 21.20 -11.63 -2.34
CA ASP A 159 20.33 -12.29 -1.36
C ASP A 159 18.84 -12.25 -1.79
N PHE A 160 18.47 -11.40 -2.77
CA PHE A 160 17.16 -11.41 -3.43
C PHE A 160 17.04 -12.51 -4.50
N MET A 161 18.15 -13.16 -4.87
CA MET A 161 18.17 -14.19 -5.91
C MET A 161 17.89 -15.60 -5.37
N VAL A 162 17.54 -15.70 -4.09
CA VAL A 162 17.23 -16.96 -3.43
C VAL A 162 15.87 -16.82 -2.75
N SER A 163 15.04 -17.85 -2.88
CA SER A 163 13.74 -17.90 -2.22
C SER A 163 13.91 -17.92 -0.71
N PRO A 164 13.16 -17.10 0.06
CA PRO A 164 13.35 -17.02 1.49
C PRO A 164 12.98 -18.33 2.21
N PRO A 165 13.62 -18.66 3.35
CA PRO A 165 13.41 -19.93 4.04
C PRO A 165 11.95 -20.24 4.43
N TRP A 166 11.18 -19.22 4.82
CA TRP A 166 9.76 -19.40 5.19
C TRP A 166 8.84 -19.76 4.01
N THR A 167 9.32 -19.61 2.77
CA THR A 167 8.58 -20.02 1.58
C THR A 167 8.71 -21.51 1.30
N ALA A 168 9.56 -22.25 2.02
CA ALA A 168 9.84 -23.67 1.77
C ALA A 168 8.59 -24.58 1.81
N SER A 169 7.53 -24.16 2.51
CA SER A 169 6.25 -24.88 2.56
C SER A 169 5.36 -24.69 1.32
N VAL A 170 5.70 -23.77 0.42
CA VAL A 170 4.92 -23.46 -0.79
C VAL A 170 5.44 -24.24 -1.98
N ARG A 171 4.51 -24.79 -2.78
CA ARG A 171 4.85 -25.49 -4.02
C ARG A 171 5.61 -24.56 -4.98
N ASN A 172 6.70 -25.06 -5.55
CA ASN A 172 7.56 -24.32 -6.49
C ASN A 172 8.10 -22.98 -5.92
N ALA A 173 8.25 -22.86 -4.60
CA ALA A 173 8.78 -21.65 -3.98
C ALA A 173 10.16 -21.26 -4.51
N SER A 174 11.00 -22.25 -4.87
CA SER A 174 12.32 -22.05 -5.47
C SER A 174 12.30 -21.32 -6.82
N ALA A 175 11.16 -21.26 -7.50
CA ALA A 175 10.98 -20.47 -8.72
C ALA A 175 10.71 -18.98 -8.42
N VAL A 176 10.41 -18.62 -7.17
CA VAL A 176 10.16 -17.25 -6.74
C VAL A 176 11.45 -16.66 -6.18
N ALA A 177 12.22 -16.04 -7.06
CA ALA A 177 13.44 -15.32 -6.77
C ALA A 177 13.66 -14.22 -7.82
N TYR A 178 14.37 -13.17 -7.45
CA TYR A 178 14.74 -12.11 -8.39
C TYR A 178 15.92 -12.53 -9.26
N ARG A 179 15.92 -12.08 -10.51
CA ARG A 179 17.12 -12.11 -11.36
C ARG A 179 18.10 -11.04 -10.88
N LEU A 180 19.39 -11.21 -11.19
CA LEU A 180 20.43 -10.28 -10.73
C LEU A 180 20.11 -8.81 -11.07
N HIS A 181 19.66 -8.52 -12.29
CA HIS A 181 19.33 -7.16 -12.71
C HIS A 181 18.11 -6.57 -11.96
N GLU A 182 17.10 -7.40 -11.64
CA GLU A 182 15.94 -7.00 -10.84
C GLU A 182 16.36 -6.73 -9.40
N ALA A 183 17.17 -7.62 -8.84
CA ALA A 183 17.71 -7.50 -7.50
C ALA A 183 18.60 -6.26 -7.34
N GLN A 184 19.43 -5.95 -8.34
CA GLN A 184 20.22 -4.72 -8.39
C GLN A 184 19.30 -3.49 -8.42
N GLY A 185 18.25 -3.50 -9.24
CA GLY A 185 17.27 -2.42 -9.29
C GLY A 185 16.56 -2.19 -7.95
N ILE A 186 16.10 -3.25 -7.28
CA ILE A 186 15.48 -3.18 -5.95
C ILE A 186 16.47 -2.65 -4.92
N PHE A 187 17.71 -3.14 -4.95
CA PHE A 187 18.73 -2.72 -4.01
C PHE A 187 19.15 -1.26 -4.20
N GLN A 188 19.25 -0.78 -5.45
CA GLN A 188 19.53 0.64 -5.74
C GLN A 188 18.38 1.56 -5.31
N ARG A 189 17.14 1.06 -5.36
CA ARG A 189 15.94 1.77 -4.88
C ARG A 189 15.77 1.72 -3.36
N LYS A 190 16.56 0.92 -2.62
CA LYS A 190 16.57 1.03 -1.15
C LYS A 190 16.96 2.46 -0.80
N GLU A 191 16.01 3.17 -0.20
CA GLU A 191 16.12 4.60 0.06
C GLU A 191 17.39 4.89 0.85
N LYS A 192 18.24 5.76 0.29
CA LYS A 192 19.50 6.22 0.89
C LYS A 192 19.32 7.47 1.76
N SER A 193 18.12 8.05 1.78
CA SER A 193 17.76 9.20 2.61
C SER A 193 17.06 8.73 3.89
N SER A 194 17.39 9.35 5.02
CA SER A 194 17.09 9.01 6.42
C SER A 194 15.60 8.99 6.85
N GLY A 195 14.69 8.51 6.00
CA GLY A 195 13.25 8.40 6.25
C GLY A 195 12.78 6.96 6.47
N VAL A 196 11.46 6.77 6.37
CA VAL A 196 10.80 5.46 6.50
C VAL A 196 10.81 4.74 5.15
N SER A 197 11.53 3.62 5.07
CA SER A 197 11.63 2.81 3.85
C SER A 197 10.31 2.16 3.45
N ASP A 198 10.14 1.78 2.17
CA ASP A 198 8.93 1.07 1.71
C ASP A 198 8.64 -0.22 2.49
N ALA A 199 9.70 -0.95 2.87
CA ALA A 199 9.55 -2.14 3.70
C ALA A 199 8.98 -1.79 5.09
N GLN A 200 9.50 -0.75 5.73
CA GLN A 200 8.99 -0.28 7.03
C GLN A 200 7.57 0.24 6.92
N ARG A 201 7.26 1.03 5.89
CA ARG A 201 5.90 1.53 5.60
C ARG A 201 4.90 0.38 5.49
N MET A 202 5.27 -0.68 4.77
CA MET A 202 4.45 -1.88 4.64
C MET A 202 4.36 -2.69 5.93
N GLY A 203 5.46 -2.83 6.68
CA GLY A 203 5.46 -3.49 7.98
C GLY A 203 4.53 -2.81 8.98
N ILE A 204 4.64 -1.48 9.14
CA ILE A 204 3.79 -0.64 10.00
C ILE A 204 2.32 -0.74 9.55
N THR A 205 2.07 -0.65 8.24
CA THR A 205 0.72 -0.79 7.69
C THR A 205 0.13 -2.15 8.03
N LEU A 206 0.86 -3.24 7.74
CA LEU A 206 0.39 -4.59 8.02
C LEU A 206 0.12 -4.80 9.50
N GLU A 207 1.00 -4.31 10.38
CA GLU A 207 0.79 -4.36 11.83
C GLU A 207 -0.50 -3.66 12.26
N SER A 208 -0.79 -2.52 11.64
CA SER A 208 -1.91 -1.66 12.03
C SER A 208 -3.31 -2.05 11.56
N VAL A 209 -3.43 -2.83 10.48
CA VAL A 209 -4.73 -3.13 9.85
C VAL A 209 -5.40 -4.38 10.41
N GLN A 210 -6.73 -4.43 10.39
CA GLN A 210 -7.51 -5.60 10.82
C GLN A 210 -7.59 -6.68 9.72
N VAL A 211 -7.52 -6.28 8.45
CA VAL A 211 -7.62 -7.19 7.29
C VAL A 211 -6.71 -6.73 6.16
N VAL A 212 -6.16 -7.69 5.43
CA VAL A 212 -5.42 -7.44 4.19
C VAL A 212 -6.27 -7.89 3.02
N LEU A 213 -6.56 -6.99 2.09
CA LEU A 213 -7.26 -7.25 0.85
C LEU A 213 -6.23 -7.49 -0.26
N VAL A 214 -6.41 -8.54 -1.05
CA VAL A 214 -5.51 -8.89 -2.16
C VAL A 214 -6.28 -9.08 -3.47
N CYS A 215 -5.69 -8.61 -4.56
CA CYS A 215 -6.20 -8.79 -5.92
C CYS A 215 -5.57 -10.03 -6.56
N THR A 216 -6.15 -11.20 -6.32
CA THR A 216 -5.60 -12.47 -6.84
C THR A 216 -6.69 -13.54 -7.04
N CYS A 217 -6.29 -14.68 -7.58
CA CYS A 217 -7.11 -15.85 -7.86
C CYS A 217 -6.66 -17.01 -6.93
N PRO A 218 -7.55 -17.52 -6.05
CA PRO A 218 -7.24 -18.60 -5.10
C PRO A 218 -6.76 -19.89 -5.77
N GLU A 219 -7.32 -20.22 -6.94
CA GLU A 219 -7.01 -21.42 -7.71
C GLU A 219 -5.53 -21.47 -8.11
N VAL A 220 -4.90 -20.29 -8.24
CA VAL A 220 -3.48 -20.15 -8.58
C VAL A 220 -2.61 -19.89 -7.34
N ASN A 221 -3.15 -19.20 -6.32
CA ASN A 221 -2.36 -18.64 -5.23
C ASN A 221 -2.72 -19.15 -3.83
N SER A 222 -3.46 -20.25 -3.70
CA SER A 222 -3.91 -20.80 -2.42
C SER A 222 -2.79 -20.96 -1.40
N ASP A 223 -1.67 -21.56 -1.79
CA ASP A 223 -0.53 -21.84 -0.90
C ASP A 223 0.12 -20.54 -0.42
N TRP A 224 0.23 -19.54 -1.32
CA TRP A 224 0.75 -18.22 -0.98
C TRP A 224 -0.19 -17.46 -0.03
N LEU A 225 -1.50 -17.52 -0.26
CA LEU A 225 -2.50 -16.90 0.62
C LEU A 225 -2.44 -17.50 2.03
N GLN A 226 -2.34 -18.83 2.14
CA GLN A 226 -2.18 -19.52 3.43
C GLN A 226 -0.87 -19.13 4.13
N LEU A 227 0.22 -19.00 3.36
CA LEU A 227 1.49 -18.52 3.92
C LEU A 227 1.38 -17.08 4.42
N LEU A 228 0.72 -16.19 3.68
CA LEU A 228 0.51 -14.80 4.13
C LEU A 228 -0.28 -14.72 5.44
N CYS A 229 -1.34 -15.54 5.60
CA CYS A 229 -2.07 -15.62 6.86
C CYS A 229 -1.12 -15.96 8.04
N LYS A 230 -0.17 -16.89 7.84
CA LYS A 230 0.82 -17.26 8.85
C LYS A 230 1.86 -16.18 9.09
N LEU A 231 2.39 -15.57 8.03
CA LEU A 231 3.42 -14.54 8.13
C LEU A 231 2.91 -13.25 8.78
N TYR A 232 1.63 -12.94 8.58
CA TYR A 232 1.02 -11.68 9.04
C TYR A 232 0.14 -11.82 10.26
N GLY A 233 -0.27 -13.05 10.62
CA GLY A 233 -1.17 -13.31 11.74
C GLY A 233 -2.53 -12.63 11.58
N LYS A 234 -2.95 -12.37 10.32
CA LYS A 234 -4.13 -11.56 9.98
C LYS A 234 -4.97 -12.23 8.90
N PRO A 235 -6.29 -11.97 8.86
CA PRO A 235 -7.13 -12.41 7.77
C PRO A 235 -6.67 -11.80 6.44
N ILE A 236 -6.48 -12.66 5.44
CA ILE A 236 -6.26 -12.27 4.04
C ILE A 236 -7.57 -12.53 3.29
N GLN A 237 -8.15 -11.49 2.70
CA GLN A 237 -9.40 -11.58 1.95
C GLN A 237 -9.18 -11.20 0.49
N LEU A 238 -9.91 -11.85 -0.41
CA LEU A 238 -9.90 -11.48 -1.81
C LEU A 238 -10.68 -10.20 -2.01
N ARG A 239 -10.16 -9.29 -2.84
CA ARG A 239 -10.90 -8.12 -3.29
C ARG A 239 -12.22 -8.52 -3.95
N SER A 240 -12.25 -9.64 -4.68
CA SER A 240 -13.44 -10.14 -5.36
C SER A 240 -14.57 -10.53 -4.41
N HIS A 241 -14.32 -10.77 -3.13
CA HIS A 241 -15.40 -10.98 -2.15
C HIS A 241 -16.10 -9.67 -1.77
N LEU A 242 -15.52 -8.53 -2.16
CA LEU A 242 -16.12 -7.20 -2.09
C LEU A 242 -16.65 -6.75 -3.47
N GLU A 243 -16.58 -7.62 -4.50
CA GLU A 243 -17.11 -7.48 -5.88
C GLU A 243 -18.35 -8.29 -6.13
#